data_AF-D4F1J1-F1
#
_entry.id   AF-D4F1J1-F1
#
_cell.length_a   1.000
_cell.length_b   1.000
_cell.length_c   1.000
_cell.angle_alpha   90.00
_cell.angle_beta   90.00
_cell.angle_gamma   90.00
#
_symmetry.space_group_name_H-M   'P 1'
#
loop_
_entity.id
_entity.type
_entity.pdbx_description
1 polymer ?
#
loop_
_entity_poly.entity_id
_entity_poly.type
_entity_poly.pdbx_seq_one_letter_code
_entity_poly.pdbx_strand_id
1 'polypeptide(L)'
;MINDPFPPLTPPADRQILLQRAWRLAGYSYAELAQLAAIPLPHDLRRDKGWVGTLLERCLGARSGSKAQQDFPDLGVELKSIPIDAHGRPLETTFVCVAPLTGNTGITWES
;
A
#
# COMPACT_ATOMS: atom_id res chain seq x y z
N MET A 1 20.84 8.19 12.65
CA MET A 1 20.00 8.21 11.45
C MET A 1 20.29 6.94 10.68
N ILE A 2 19.32 6.04 10.54
CA ILE A 2 19.51 4.84 9.71
C ILE A 2 19.46 5.31 8.26
N ASN A 3 20.59 5.21 7.56
CA ASN A 3 20.66 5.36 6.10
C ASN A 3 20.03 4.12 5.47
N ASP A 4 18.69 4.03 5.52
CA ASP A 4 17.95 2.98 4.83
C ASP A 4 17.87 3.36 3.34
N PRO A 5 18.35 2.50 2.40
CA PRO A 5 18.22 2.75 0.98
C PRO A 5 16.76 2.97 0.59
N PHE A 6 16.55 3.82 -0.41
CA PHE A 6 15.22 4.07 -0.96
C PHE A 6 15.19 3.66 -2.44
N PRO A 7 14.24 2.79 -2.86
CA PRO A 7 13.28 2.09 -2.03
C PRO A 7 13.97 1.01 -1.16
N PRO A 8 13.37 0.65 -0.01
CA PRO A 8 13.94 -0.39 0.86
C PRO A 8 13.97 -1.75 0.15
N LEU A 9 15.05 -2.49 0.35
CA LEU A 9 15.27 -3.80 -0.29
C LEU A 9 14.60 -4.96 0.45
N THR A 10 14.19 -4.75 1.69
CA THR A 10 13.62 -5.77 2.58
C THR A 10 12.35 -5.27 3.26
N PRO A 11 11.45 -6.19 3.65
CA PRO A 11 10.31 -5.85 4.50
C PRO A 11 10.74 -5.20 5.81
N PRO A 12 9.94 -4.26 6.35
CA PRO A 12 10.20 -3.66 7.64
C PRO A 12 10.17 -4.74 8.74
N ALA A 13 11.12 -4.68 9.67
CA ALA A 13 11.25 -5.68 10.73
C ALA A 13 10.13 -5.57 11.78
N ASP A 14 9.54 -4.39 11.94
CA ASP A 14 8.44 -4.13 12.86
C ASP A 14 7.52 -3.00 12.36
N ARG A 15 6.41 -2.79 13.08
CA ARG A 15 5.41 -1.76 12.76
C ARG A 15 5.95 -0.33 12.91
N GLN A 16 6.96 -0.11 13.77
CA GLN A 16 7.54 1.20 13.99
C GLN A 16 8.42 1.62 12.82
N ILE A 17 9.23 0.71 12.28
CA ILE A 17 10.01 0.91 11.06
C ILE A 17 9.08 1.13 9.87
N LEU A 18 7.99 0.36 9.75
CA LEU A 18 6.98 0.57 8.71
C LEU A 18 6.38 1.98 8.78
N LEU A 19 6.01 2.44 9.98
CA LEU A 19 5.46 3.78 10.19
C LEU A 19 6.48 4.89 9.86
N GLN A 20 7.75 4.71 10.26
CA GLN A 20 8.83 5.64 9.92
C GLN A 20 9.04 5.72 8.40
N ARG A 21 9.01 4.59 7.69
CA ARG A 21 9.08 4.56 6.22
C ARG A 21 7.88 5.28 5.60
N ALA A 22 6.67 5.07 6.12
CA ALA A 22 5.47 5.76 5.64
C ALA A 22 5.54 7.27 5.85
N TRP A 23 6.00 7.75 7.00
CA TRP A 23 6.20 9.18 7.25
C TRP A 23 7.22 9.81 6.31
N ARG A 24 8.25 9.08 5.89
CA ARG A 24 9.24 9.57 4.91
C ARG A 24 8.65 9.78 3.52
N LEU A 25 7.49 9.19 3.19
CA LEU A 25 6.82 9.41 1.91
C LEU A 25 5.99 10.72 1.89
N ALA A 26 5.65 11.26 3.06
CA ALA A 26 4.79 12.43 3.16
C ALA A 26 5.44 13.66 2.48
N GLY A 27 4.65 14.38 1.69
CA GLY A 27 5.08 15.57 0.97
C GLY A 27 5.65 15.31 -0.43
N TYR A 28 5.96 14.06 -0.78
CA TYR A 28 6.33 13.72 -2.15
C TYR A 28 5.11 13.61 -3.07
N SER A 29 5.31 13.97 -4.33
CA SER A 29 4.42 13.60 -5.43
C SER A 29 4.62 12.13 -5.83
N TYR A 30 3.62 11.54 -6.49
CA TYR A 30 3.77 10.18 -7.05
C TYR A 30 4.86 10.10 -8.11
N ALA A 31 5.11 11.17 -8.86
CA ALA A 31 6.16 11.20 -9.87
C ALA A 31 7.56 11.09 -9.24
N GLU A 32 7.81 11.83 -8.16
CA GLU A 32 9.08 11.76 -7.43
C GLU A 32 9.28 10.38 -6.80
N LEU A 33 8.24 9.84 -6.15
CA LEU A 33 8.30 8.49 -5.58
C LEU A 33 8.55 7.43 -6.65
N ALA A 34 7.89 7.52 -7.81
CA ALA A 34 8.08 6.59 -8.91
C ALA A 34 9.49 6.67 -9.49
N GLN A 35 10.04 7.87 -9.64
CA GLN A 35 11.42 8.07 -10.08
C GLN A 35 12.41 7.44 -9.10
N LEU A 36 12.26 7.73 -7.80
CA LEU A 36 13.10 7.18 -6.75
C LEU A 36 12.99 5.66 -6.65
N ALA A 37 11.78 5.12 -6.85
CA ALA A 37 11.51 3.68 -6.83
C ALA A 37 11.83 2.98 -8.16
N ALA A 38 12.25 3.71 -9.21
CA ALA A 38 12.39 3.18 -10.57
C ALA A 38 11.13 2.40 -11.04
N ILE A 39 9.95 3.00 -10.87
CA ILE A 39 8.67 2.54 -11.43
C ILE A 39 8.27 3.46 -12.58
N PRO A 40 7.89 2.94 -13.77
CA PRO A 40 7.34 3.75 -14.85
C PRO A 40 6.05 4.47 -14.43
N LEU A 41 5.98 5.78 -14.71
CA LEU A 41 4.78 6.58 -14.48
C LEU A 41 3.76 6.34 -15.62
N PRO A 42 2.51 5.95 -15.32
CA PRO A 42 1.47 5.84 -16.33
C PRO A 42 1.02 7.23 -16.79
N HIS A 43 0.42 7.30 -17.99
CA HIS A 43 -0.16 8.55 -18.49
C HIS A 43 -1.35 9.01 -17.63
N ASP A 44 -2.19 8.07 -17.18
CA ASP A 44 -3.28 8.32 -16.24
C ASP A 44 -3.65 7.04 -15.47
N LEU A 45 -4.39 7.19 -14.38
CA LEU A 45 -4.78 6.08 -13.50
C LEU A 45 -6.07 5.37 -13.93
N ARG A 46 -6.68 5.70 -15.08
CA ARG A 46 -7.99 5.14 -15.47
C ARG A 46 -7.90 3.65 -15.77
N ARG A 47 -6.78 3.20 -16.33
CA ARG A 47 -6.49 1.79 -16.66
C ARG A 47 -5.65 1.08 -15.60
N ASP A 48 -4.96 1.84 -14.76
CA ASP A 48 -3.95 1.34 -13.81
C ASP A 48 -4.38 1.58 -12.36
N LYS A 49 -5.61 1.19 -12.00
CA LYS A 49 -6.22 1.45 -10.68
C LYS A 49 -5.43 0.88 -9.49
N GLY A 50 -4.54 -0.09 -9.72
CA GLY A 50 -3.65 -0.66 -8.70
C GLY A 50 -2.26 -0.01 -8.62
N TRP A 51 -1.91 0.88 -9.56
CA TRP A 51 -0.53 1.37 -9.68
C TRP A 51 -0.06 2.16 -8.46
N VAL A 52 -0.94 2.98 -7.87
CA VAL A 52 -0.61 3.73 -6.63
C VAL A 52 -0.33 2.76 -5.48
N GLY A 53 -1.12 1.68 -5.36
CA GLY A 53 -0.87 0.63 -4.37
C GLY A 53 0.50 0.00 -4.55
N THR A 54 0.81 -0.46 -5.78
CA THR A 54 2.12 -1.05 -6.12
C THR A 54 3.29 -0.10 -5.89
N LEU A 55 3.12 1.20 -6.17
CA LEU A 55 4.13 2.21 -5.88
C LEU A 55 4.41 2.27 -4.37
N LEU A 56 3.37 2.39 -3.55
CA LEU A 56 3.51 2.51 -2.10
C LEU A 56 4.05 1.21 -1.47
N GLU A 57 3.58 0.05 -1.91
CA GLU A 57 4.13 -1.26 -1.56
C GLU A 57 5.64 -1.30 -1.77
N ARG A 58 6.11 -0.89 -2.96
CA ARG A 58 7.54 -0.87 -3.29
C ARG A 58 8.31 0.14 -2.43
N CYS A 59 7.76 1.33 -2.21
CA CYS A 59 8.39 2.36 -1.37
C CYS A 59 8.47 1.97 0.11
N LEU A 60 7.61 1.07 0.59
CA LEU A 60 7.56 0.60 1.98
C LEU A 60 8.28 -0.74 2.19
N GLY A 61 8.60 -1.45 1.12
CA GLY A 61 9.30 -2.73 1.14
C GLY A 61 8.37 -3.94 1.30
N ALA A 62 7.12 -3.85 0.84
CA ALA A 62 6.20 -4.99 0.84
C ALA A 62 6.77 -6.15 0.01
N ARG A 63 6.40 -7.39 0.36
CA ARG A 63 6.80 -8.58 -0.40
C ARG A 63 5.98 -8.63 -1.70
N SER A 64 6.62 -8.68 -2.87
CA SER A 64 5.89 -8.96 -4.10
C SER A 64 5.44 -10.43 -4.10
N GLY A 65 4.15 -10.67 -3.93
CA GLY A 65 3.59 -12.01 -4.04
C GLY A 65 2.08 -11.93 -4.10
N SER A 66 1.50 -12.27 -5.25
CA SER A 66 0.08 -12.09 -5.60
C SER A 66 -0.90 -12.99 -4.81
N LYS A 67 -0.55 -13.39 -3.59
CA LYS A 67 -1.47 -14.15 -2.74
C LYS A 67 -2.44 -13.16 -2.09
N ALA A 68 -3.67 -13.60 -1.86
CA ALA A 68 -4.65 -12.89 -1.03
C ALA A 68 -4.19 -12.90 0.44
N GLN A 69 -3.09 -12.21 0.71
CA GLN A 69 -2.47 -12.04 2.02
C GLN A 69 -2.23 -10.55 2.22
N GLN A 70 -2.12 -10.18 3.48
CA GLN A 70 -1.77 -8.82 3.86
C GLN A 70 -0.43 -8.41 3.24
N ASP A 71 -0.28 -7.12 2.92
CA ASP A 71 0.94 -6.57 2.30
C ASP A 71 2.18 -6.77 3.19
N PHE A 72 1.98 -6.77 4.51
CA PHE A 72 2.99 -7.06 5.52
C PHE A 72 2.50 -8.19 6.45
N PRO A 73 2.55 -9.45 5.99
CA PRO A 73 1.92 -10.57 6.70
C PRO A 73 2.62 -10.86 8.03
N ASP A 74 3.97 -10.76 8.08
CA ASP A 74 4.76 -10.96 9.29
C ASP A 74 4.44 -9.89 10.37
N LEU A 75 3.89 -8.75 9.96
CA LEU A 75 3.50 -7.67 10.86
C LEU A 75 2.00 -7.71 11.19
N GLY A 76 1.18 -8.47 10.46
CA GLY A 76 -0.27 -8.42 10.60
C GLY A 76 -0.86 -7.07 10.14
N VAL A 77 -0.35 -6.48 9.05
CA VAL A 77 -0.72 -5.13 8.56
C VAL A 77 -1.09 -5.16 7.08
N GLU A 78 -2.26 -4.62 6.78
CA GLU A 78 -2.74 -4.31 5.42
C GLU A 78 -2.43 -2.86 5.06
N LEU A 79 -1.97 -2.60 3.84
CA LEU A 79 -1.78 -1.28 3.28
C LEU A 79 -3.00 -0.87 2.44
N LYS A 80 -3.54 0.33 2.70
CA LYS A 80 -4.56 0.94 1.83
C LYS A 80 -4.20 2.39 1.57
N SER A 81 -4.33 2.81 0.32
CA SER A 81 -4.32 4.23 -0.06
C SER A 81 -5.75 4.75 -0.14
N ILE A 82 -5.94 6.01 0.25
CA ILE A 82 -7.25 6.67 0.23
C ILE A 82 -7.04 8.01 -0.48
N PRO A 83 -7.59 8.21 -1.69
CA PRO A 83 -7.50 9.49 -2.37
C PRO A 83 -8.40 10.52 -1.68
N ILE A 84 -7.87 11.72 -1.46
CA ILE A 84 -8.54 12.83 -0.76
C ILE A 84 -8.58 14.08 -1.62
N ASP A 85 -9.57 14.93 -1.37
CA ASP A 85 -9.63 16.29 -1.93
C ASP A 85 -8.69 17.26 -1.19
N ALA A 86 -8.66 18.52 -1.65
CA ALA A 86 -7.85 19.57 -1.05
C ALA A 86 -8.24 19.94 0.41
N HIS A 87 -9.39 19.48 0.89
CA HIS A 87 -9.85 19.64 2.27
C HIS A 87 -9.65 18.38 3.12
N GLY A 88 -9.02 17.34 2.58
CA GLY A 88 -8.77 16.07 3.27
C GLY A 88 -9.98 15.13 3.30
N ARG A 89 -11.01 15.37 2.46
CA ARG A 89 -12.20 14.50 2.40
C ARG A 89 -11.96 13.36 1.41
N PRO A 90 -12.32 12.11 1.74
CA PRO A 90 -12.21 10.99 0.81
C PRO A 90 -12.99 11.24 -0.49
N LEU A 91 -12.37 10.96 -1.62
CA LEU A 91 -12.97 11.13 -2.95
C LEU A 91 -13.84 9.93 -3.37
N GLU A 92 -13.57 8.75 -2.80
CA GLU A 92 -14.25 7.51 -3.13
C GLU A 92 -14.28 6.54 -1.93
N THR A 93 -15.07 5.48 -2.06
CA THR A 93 -15.09 4.37 -1.08
C THR A 93 -13.84 3.52 -1.21
N THR A 94 -13.31 3.00 -0.10
CA THR A 94 -12.15 2.10 -0.11
C THR A 94 -12.58 0.64 -0.21
N PHE A 95 -12.01 -0.09 -1.18
CA PHE A 95 -12.18 -1.53 -1.29
C PHE A 95 -11.54 -2.25 -0.08
N VAL A 96 -12.31 -3.09 0.61
CA VAL A 96 -11.84 -3.87 1.76
C VAL A 96 -11.41 -5.26 1.31
N CYS A 97 -12.36 -6.08 0.90
CA CYS A 97 -12.15 -7.44 0.42
C CYS A 97 -13.28 -7.85 -0.54
N VAL A 98 -13.09 -8.98 -1.23
CA VAL A 98 -14.16 -9.60 -2.00
C VAL A 98 -15.13 -10.27 -1.03
N ALA A 99 -16.42 -9.99 -1.15
CA ALA A 99 -17.45 -10.69 -0.40
C ALA A 99 -17.71 -12.07 -1.02
N PRO A 100 -17.53 -13.18 -0.28
CA PRO A 100 -17.88 -14.51 -0.79
C PRO A 100 -19.41 -14.62 -0.88
N LEU A 101 -19.93 -14.75 -2.10
CA LEU A 101 -21.37 -14.91 -2.36
C LEU A 101 -21.88 -16.32 -2.07
N THR A 102 -20.98 -17.30 -1.94
CA THR A 102 -21.24 -18.69 -1.58
C THR A 102 -20.16 -19.19 -0.62
N GLY A 103 -20.42 -20.30 0.09
CA GLY A 103 -19.42 -20.90 1.00
C GLY A 103 -19.16 -20.11 2.28
N ASN A 104 -20.09 -19.24 2.69
CA ASN A 104 -19.98 -18.40 3.89
C ASN A 104 -20.89 -18.86 5.06
N THR A 105 -21.54 -20.01 4.93
CA THR A 105 -22.40 -20.55 5.99
C THR A 105 -21.59 -20.84 7.25
N GLY A 106 -22.01 -20.29 8.38
CA GLY A 106 -21.33 -20.47 9.67
C GLY A 106 -20.17 -19.50 9.94
N ILE A 107 -19.82 -18.63 8.99
CA ILE A 107 -18.93 -17.50 9.22
C ILE A 107 -19.64 -16.47 10.10
N THR A 108 -18.91 -15.91 11.06
CA THR A 108 -19.39 -14.86 11.96
C THR A 108 -18.56 -13.60 11.78
N TRP A 109 -18.89 -12.53 12.49
CA TRP A 109 -18.10 -11.30 12.40
C TRP A 109 -16.66 -11.50 12.90
N GLU A 110 -16.48 -12.31 13.94
CA GLU A 110 -15.18 -12.61 14.54
C GLU A 110 -14.36 -13.66 13.77
N SER A 111 -15.00 -14.50 12.94
CA SER A 111 -14.38 -15.70 12.33
C SER A 111 -14.91 -16.05 10.95
#